data_AF-C6W2G7-F1
#
_entry.id   AF-C6W2G7-F1
#
_cell.length_a   1.000
_cell.length_b   1.000
_cell.length_c   1.000
_cell.angle_alpha   90.00
_cell.angle_beta   90.00
_cell.angle_gamma   90.00
#
_symmetry.space_group_name_H-M   'P 1'
#
loop_
_entity.id
_entity.type
_entity.pdbx_description
1 polymer ?
#
loop_
_entity_poly.entity_id
_entity_poly.type
_entity_poly.pdbx_seq_one_letter_code
_entity_poly.pdbx_strand_id
1 'polypeptide(L)'
;MLIAQALLFLATLLSAPFPDRQKGRVREFTVTENDTLTYTLKLALDDKGQPQYFFRNIFTPVCYTNECKPVYINFYWDLLGNYQRFDLPEGKVLTKVDHDEFKEEDYQKLQDILTQNNSIFADLKMEDLITKGTDNLTDSVDAKAGATLKTIKNQVIDGAVYTCYTLWHIAYGRAVPEMRKIIEAYSNDVLLHRFLESKNHHYQYWAMAKVVNANGQVSKPFEKDIEGIIAGKNGFIAKYALQQVGSDFFKGADRQNWLWDTYLKTGYAMQVAILKKMTELQLAKPVTARLKESLANANEEQTKLINSILTKQ
;
A
#
# COMPACT_ATOMS: atom_id res chain seq x y z
N MET A 1 61.07 45.18 -0.14
CA MET A 1 61.46 43.96 -0.89
C MET A 1 61.38 42.80 0.09
N LEU A 2 60.20 42.19 0.21
CA LEU A 2 59.91 41.05 1.08
C LEU A 2 60.12 39.76 0.27
N ILE A 3 60.83 38.77 0.82
CA ILE A 3 60.81 37.40 0.33
C ILE A 3 60.20 36.54 1.44
N ALA A 4 59.03 35.97 1.14
CA ALA A 4 58.24 35.12 2.00
C ALA A 4 58.74 33.66 1.93
N GLN A 5 58.90 33.02 3.09
CA GLN A 5 59.06 31.58 3.23
C GLN A 5 57.69 30.91 3.20
N ALA A 6 57.45 30.02 2.24
CA ALA A 6 56.31 29.13 2.22
C ALA A 6 56.75 27.74 2.72
N LEU A 7 56.26 27.35 3.91
CA LEU A 7 56.33 25.97 4.40
C LEU A 7 55.29 25.12 3.67
N LEU A 8 55.74 24.07 2.99
CA LEU A 8 54.90 23.03 2.41
C LEU A 8 54.52 22.03 3.52
N PHE A 9 53.28 22.09 4.02
CA PHE A 9 52.71 21.03 4.86
C PHE A 9 52.14 19.92 3.96
N LEU A 10 52.84 18.80 3.89
CA LEU A 10 52.35 17.58 3.25
C LEU A 10 51.37 16.89 4.21
N ALA A 11 50.07 17.14 4.04
CA ALA A 11 49.03 16.43 4.78
C ALA A 11 48.83 15.03 4.19
N THR A 12 49.42 14.02 4.84
CA THR A 12 49.09 12.61 4.61
C THR A 12 47.67 12.35 5.11
N LEU A 13 46.71 12.34 4.19
CA LEU A 13 45.36 11.84 4.43
C LEU A 13 45.43 10.31 4.60
N LEU A 14 45.47 9.86 5.85
CA LEU A 14 45.14 8.49 6.21
C LEU A 14 43.67 8.25 5.83
N SER A 15 43.44 7.58 4.69
CA SER A 15 42.15 7.03 4.31
C SER A 15 41.78 5.92 5.29
N ALA A 16 41.06 6.29 6.35
CA ALA A 16 40.36 5.32 7.16
C ALA A 16 39.40 4.53 6.24
N PRO A 17 39.40 3.18 6.29
CA PRO A 17 38.44 2.40 5.53
C PRO A 17 37.05 2.78 6.03
N PHE A 18 36.21 3.29 5.12
CA PHE A 18 34.79 3.48 5.42
C PHE A 18 34.25 2.13 5.88
N PRO A 19 33.74 2.00 7.11
CA PRO A 19 33.10 0.76 7.52
C PRO A 19 31.92 0.53 6.58
N ASP A 20 31.90 -0.65 5.97
CA ASP A 20 30.84 -1.15 5.10
C ASP A 20 29.49 -1.07 5.81
N ARG A 21 28.79 0.07 5.64
CA ARG A 21 27.51 0.42 6.27
C ARG A 21 26.35 -0.48 5.83
N GLN A 22 26.56 -1.44 4.92
CA GLN A 22 25.49 -2.26 4.36
C GLN A 22 25.21 -3.55 5.14
N LYS A 23 26.16 -4.04 5.94
CA LYS A 23 26.12 -5.40 6.52
C LYS A 23 25.04 -5.68 7.58
N GLY A 24 24.15 -4.72 7.89
CA GLY A 24 23.02 -4.91 8.81
C GLY A 24 21.68 -4.33 8.35
N ARG A 25 21.60 -3.77 7.13
CA ARG A 25 20.42 -3.03 6.64
C ARG A 25 19.51 -3.82 5.71
N VAL A 26 19.88 -5.06 5.37
CA VAL A 26 19.08 -5.93 4.52
C VAL A 26 18.99 -7.30 5.17
N ARG A 27 17.77 -7.85 5.27
CA ARG A 27 17.54 -9.24 5.64
C ARG A 27 17.02 -10.00 4.43
N GLU A 28 17.52 -11.23 4.26
CA GLU A 28 17.20 -12.07 3.11
C GLU A 28 16.35 -13.26 3.54
N PHE A 29 15.40 -13.63 2.69
CA PHE A 29 14.46 -14.72 2.90
C PHE A 29 14.40 -15.56 1.63
N THR A 30 14.56 -16.88 1.75
CA THR A 30 14.36 -17.81 0.63
C THR A 30 12.88 -18.12 0.50
N VAL A 31 12.31 -17.87 -0.67
CA VAL A 31 10.92 -18.19 -1.01
C VAL A 31 10.89 -19.26 -2.08
N THR A 32 10.06 -20.28 -1.89
CA THR A 32 9.85 -21.38 -2.83
C THR A 32 8.63 -21.10 -3.72
N GLU A 33 8.88 -20.85 -5.01
CA GLU A 33 7.83 -20.63 -6.00
C GLU A 33 7.20 -21.94 -6.47
N ASN A 34 7.98 -23.02 -6.55
CA ASN A 34 7.53 -24.38 -6.83
C ASN A 34 8.67 -25.37 -6.52
N ASP A 35 8.48 -26.65 -6.83
CA ASP A 35 9.44 -27.73 -6.48
C ASP A 35 10.87 -27.50 -7.02
N THR A 36 11.04 -26.65 -8.04
CA THR A 36 12.34 -26.40 -8.69
C THR A 36 12.80 -24.94 -8.64
N LEU A 37 11.90 -23.99 -8.39
CA LEU A 37 12.19 -22.56 -8.41
C LEU A 37 12.16 -21.96 -6.99
N THR A 38 13.30 -21.45 -6.55
CA THR A 38 13.43 -20.62 -5.34
C THR A 38 14.03 -19.27 -5.68
N TYR A 39 13.76 -18.27 -4.84
CA TYR A 39 14.36 -16.94 -4.97
C TYR A 39 14.59 -16.26 -3.64
N THR A 40 15.47 -15.26 -3.65
CA THR A 40 15.77 -14.42 -2.49
C THR A 40 14.88 -13.18 -2.48
N LEU A 41 14.00 -13.09 -1.49
CA LEU A 41 13.28 -11.88 -1.12
C LEU A 41 14.09 -11.09 -0.10
N LYS A 42 14.23 -9.78 -0.29
CA LYS A 42 15.03 -8.91 0.59
C LYS A 42 14.13 -7.90 1.30
N LEU A 43 14.37 -7.68 2.59
CA LEU A 43 13.73 -6.67 3.41
C LEU A 43 14.74 -5.60 3.79
N ALA A 44 14.51 -4.37 3.34
CA ALA A 44 15.30 -3.21 3.74
C ALA A 44 14.90 -2.74 5.14
N LEU A 45 15.89 -2.47 5.98
CA LEU A 45 15.75 -1.96 7.34
C LEU A 45 16.39 -0.58 7.48
N ASP A 46 15.86 0.24 8.37
CA ASP A 46 16.53 1.47 8.79
C ASP A 46 17.64 1.21 9.83
N ASP A 47 18.29 2.28 10.29
CA ASP A 47 19.36 2.23 11.28
C ASP A 47 18.93 1.71 12.66
N LYS A 48 17.61 1.65 12.92
CA LYS A 48 17.02 1.12 14.14
C LYS A 48 16.50 -0.31 13.94
N GLY A 49 16.77 -0.92 12.78
CA GLY A 49 16.31 -2.26 12.44
C GLY A 49 14.82 -2.33 12.08
N GLN A 50 14.14 -1.20 11.82
CA GLN A 50 12.73 -1.19 11.48
C GLN A 50 12.53 -1.46 9.99
N PRO A 51 11.56 -2.30 9.61
CA PRO A 51 11.30 -2.66 8.22
C PRO A 51 10.86 -1.44 7.41
N GLN A 52 11.34 -1.28 6.17
CA GLN A 52 11.01 -0.12 5.31
C GLN A 52 10.24 -0.55 4.06
N TYR A 53 10.79 -1.49 3.28
CA TYR A 53 10.18 -2.02 2.07
C TYR A 53 10.82 -3.37 1.71
N PHE A 54 10.12 -4.16 0.91
CA PHE A 54 10.68 -5.35 0.30
C PHE A 54 11.22 -5.05 -1.09
N PHE A 55 12.23 -5.80 -1.50
CA PHE A 55 12.73 -5.77 -2.87
C PHE A 55 13.28 -7.11 -3.31
N ARG A 56 13.35 -7.31 -4.63
CA ARG A 56 13.88 -8.53 -5.23
C ARG A 56 14.48 -8.23 -6.60
N ASN A 57 15.63 -8.84 -6.88
CA ASN A 57 16.19 -8.93 -8.22
C ASN A 57 15.51 -10.11 -8.96
N ILE A 58 14.94 -9.84 -10.12
CA ILE A 58 14.18 -10.81 -10.91
C ILE A 58 14.93 -11.05 -12.20
N PHE A 59 15.17 -12.33 -12.47
CA PHE A 59 15.56 -12.86 -13.76
C PHE A 59 14.44 -13.76 -14.26
N THR A 60 13.92 -13.50 -15.45
CA THR A 60 12.94 -14.38 -16.07
C THR A 60 13.13 -14.43 -17.59
N PRO A 61 13.14 -15.63 -18.19
CA PRO A 61 13.00 -15.73 -19.64
C PRO A 61 11.59 -15.24 -20.00
N VAL A 62 11.49 -14.24 -20.88
CA VAL A 62 10.20 -13.70 -21.33
C VAL A 62 10.04 -13.89 -22.83
N CYS A 63 9.81 -15.13 -23.24
CA CYS A 63 9.16 -15.42 -24.51
C CYS A 63 8.79 -16.89 -24.57
N TYR A 64 7.76 -17.17 -25.36
CA TYR A 64 7.38 -18.53 -25.69
C TYR A 64 8.34 -19.18 -26.72
N THR A 65 9.06 -18.37 -27.50
CA THR A 65 9.87 -18.83 -28.65
C THR A 65 11.38 -18.94 -28.37
N ASN A 66 11.84 -18.65 -27.15
CA ASN A 66 13.26 -18.54 -26.76
C ASN A 66 14.09 -17.49 -27.53
N GLU A 67 13.44 -16.62 -28.32
CA GLU A 67 14.14 -15.61 -29.13
C GLU A 67 14.33 -14.29 -28.38
N CYS A 68 13.46 -13.91 -27.44
CA CYS A 68 13.57 -12.63 -26.72
C CYS A 68 14.72 -12.63 -25.69
N LYS A 69 15.31 -11.44 -25.50
CA LYS A 69 16.30 -11.23 -24.44
C LYS A 69 15.64 -11.45 -23.06
N PRO A 70 16.31 -12.14 -22.12
CA PRO A 70 15.74 -12.34 -20.78
C PRO A 70 15.61 -11.01 -20.04
N VAL A 71 14.58 -10.91 -19.20
CA VAL A 71 14.34 -9.73 -18.37
C VAL A 71 15.22 -9.79 -17.14
N TYR A 72 15.87 -8.65 -16.86
CA TYR A 72 16.52 -8.34 -15.60
C TYR A 72 15.86 -7.09 -15.02
N ILE A 73 15.15 -7.23 -13.91
CA ILE A 73 14.37 -6.14 -13.31
C ILE A 73 14.38 -6.27 -11.79
N ASN A 74 14.37 -5.14 -11.09
CA ASN A 74 14.29 -5.12 -9.64
C ASN A 74 12.92 -4.59 -9.25
N PHE A 75 12.18 -5.36 -8.45
CA PHE A 75 10.88 -4.94 -7.93
C PHE A 75 10.99 -4.49 -6.49
N TYR A 76 10.12 -3.54 -6.14
CA TYR A 76 9.98 -3.00 -4.79
C TYR A 76 8.52 -3.00 -4.37
N TRP A 77 8.28 -3.47 -3.15
CA TRP A 77 6.96 -3.52 -2.52
C TRP A 77 6.97 -2.81 -1.19
N ASP A 78 5.79 -2.34 -0.80
CA ASP A 78 5.54 -1.93 0.58
C ASP A 78 5.54 -3.16 1.52
N LEU A 79 5.41 -2.93 2.82
CA LEU A 79 5.49 -3.95 3.85
C LEU A 79 4.31 -4.93 3.85
N LEU A 80 3.19 -4.59 3.22
CA LEU A 80 2.05 -5.52 3.06
C LEU A 80 2.00 -6.17 1.67
N GLY A 81 3.06 -5.98 0.88
CA GLY A 81 3.23 -6.57 -0.43
C GLY A 81 2.48 -5.83 -1.54
N ASN A 82 2.14 -4.55 -1.35
CA ASN A 82 1.65 -3.72 -2.45
C ASN A 82 2.84 -3.28 -3.31
N TYR A 83 2.78 -3.57 -4.60
CA TYR A 83 3.81 -3.15 -5.56
C TYR A 83 3.96 -1.62 -5.56
N GLN A 84 5.21 -1.12 -5.61
CA GLN A 84 5.49 0.31 -5.62
C GLN A 84 6.14 0.77 -6.92
N ARG A 85 7.21 0.08 -7.35
CA ARG A 85 8.03 0.49 -8.49
C ARG A 85 8.97 -0.63 -8.95
N PHE A 86 9.58 -0.41 -10.10
CA PHE A 86 10.72 -1.17 -10.57
C PHE A 86 11.90 -0.25 -10.91
N ASP A 87 13.09 -0.83 -10.97
CA ASP A 87 14.22 -0.27 -11.71
C ASP A 87 14.95 -1.39 -12.47
N LEU A 88 15.86 -1.02 -13.36
CA LEU A 88 16.67 -1.96 -14.12
C LEU A 88 18.12 -1.95 -13.59
N PRO A 89 18.79 -3.11 -13.51
CA PRO A 89 20.22 -3.14 -13.30
C PRO A 89 20.97 -2.36 -14.39
N GLU A 90 22.17 -1.87 -14.05
CA GLU A 90 22.98 -1.08 -14.98
C GLU A 90 23.22 -1.83 -16.32
N GLY A 91 22.99 -1.12 -17.42
CA GLY A 91 23.16 -1.66 -18.78
C GLY A 91 22.10 -2.68 -19.20
N LYS A 92 21.02 -2.85 -18.44
CA LYS A 92 19.88 -3.70 -18.82
C LYS A 92 18.74 -2.86 -19.38
N VAL A 93 18.10 -3.39 -20.42
CA VAL A 93 16.94 -2.81 -21.10
C VAL A 93 15.88 -3.89 -21.26
N LEU A 94 14.62 -3.47 -21.30
CA LEU A 94 13.51 -4.32 -21.71
C LEU A 94 13.34 -4.24 -23.22
N THR A 95 12.95 -5.34 -23.85
CA THR A 95 12.68 -5.39 -25.29
C THR A 95 11.30 -5.94 -25.59
N LYS A 96 10.72 -5.50 -26.70
CA LYS A 96 9.51 -6.03 -27.32
C LYS A 96 9.85 -7.27 -28.18
N VAL A 97 8.84 -7.79 -28.87
CA VAL A 97 9.00 -8.66 -30.05
C VAL A 97 9.95 -7.96 -31.04
N ASP A 98 10.75 -8.75 -31.76
CA ASP A 98 11.80 -8.29 -32.69
C ASP A 98 13.01 -7.57 -32.05
N HIS A 99 13.19 -7.70 -30.73
CA HIS A 99 14.30 -7.11 -29.95
C HIS A 99 14.32 -5.58 -29.88
N ASP A 100 13.25 -4.92 -30.29
CA ASP A 100 13.10 -3.47 -30.17
C ASP A 100 13.13 -3.07 -28.69
N GLU A 101 14.01 -2.14 -28.33
CA GLU A 101 14.11 -1.64 -26.97
C GLU A 101 12.84 -0.86 -26.56
N PHE A 102 12.47 -1.00 -25.29
CA PHE A 102 11.43 -0.17 -24.68
C PHE A 102 11.83 1.29 -24.73
N LYS A 103 10.87 2.14 -25.11
CA LYS A 103 10.96 3.59 -24.99
C LYS A 103 10.49 4.04 -23.62
N GLU A 104 10.73 5.29 -23.27
CA GLU A 104 10.27 5.88 -22.00
C GLU A 104 8.76 5.73 -21.80
N GLU A 105 7.97 5.87 -22.86
CA GLU A 105 6.51 5.70 -22.80
C GLU A 105 6.12 4.25 -22.49
N ASP A 106 6.90 3.27 -22.93
CA ASP A 106 6.69 1.86 -22.63
C ASP A 106 6.99 1.59 -21.16
N TYR A 107 8.06 2.16 -20.60
CA TYR A 107 8.36 2.04 -19.17
C TYR A 107 7.30 2.68 -18.28
N GLN A 108 6.81 3.87 -18.66
CA GLN A 108 5.71 4.51 -17.93
C GLN A 108 4.44 3.66 -17.99
N LYS A 109 4.09 3.13 -19.18
CA LYS A 109 2.93 2.24 -19.33
C LYS A 109 3.10 0.95 -18.52
N LEU A 110 4.31 0.39 -18.46
CA LEU A 110 4.59 -0.78 -17.63
C LEU A 110 4.40 -0.46 -16.14
N GLN A 111 4.87 0.69 -15.68
CA GLN A 111 4.66 1.12 -14.30
C GLN A 111 3.18 1.28 -13.96
N ASP A 112 2.39 1.85 -14.88
CA ASP A 112 0.94 2.01 -14.71
C ASP A 112 0.24 0.64 -14.63
N ILE A 113 0.61 -0.29 -15.52
CA ILE A 113 0.12 -1.68 -15.51
C ILE A 113 0.43 -2.36 -14.17
N LEU A 114 1.70 -2.29 -13.72
CA LEU A 114 2.13 -2.98 -12.51
C LEU A 114 1.57 -2.36 -11.23
N THR A 115 1.17 -1.10 -11.24
CA THR A 115 0.53 -0.43 -10.10
C THR A 115 -0.96 -0.79 -9.97
N GLN A 116 -1.58 -1.36 -11.01
CA GLN A 116 -2.98 -1.78 -11.01
C GLN A 116 -3.13 -3.22 -10.51
N ASN A 117 -3.52 -3.38 -9.24
CA ASN A 117 -3.81 -4.70 -8.66
C ASN A 117 -5.07 -5.37 -9.24
N ASN A 118 -5.92 -4.61 -9.92
CA ASN A 118 -7.14 -5.05 -10.60
C ASN A 118 -6.96 -5.05 -12.13
N SER A 119 -5.74 -5.33 -12.60
CA SER A 119 -5.43 -5.43 -14.03
C SER A 119 -6.20 -6.57 -14.69
N ILE A 120 -6.46 -6.44 -15.99
CA ILE A 120 -6.99 -7.52 -16.82
C ILE A 120 -6.15 -8.81 -16.72
N PHE A 121 -4.87 -8.70 -16.40
CA PHE A 121 -3.99 -9.86 -16.22
C PHE A 121 -4.39 -10.76 -15.03
N ALA A 122 -5.15 -10.25 -14.06
CA ALA A 122 -5.60 -11.05 -12.92
C ALA A 122 -6.48 -12.24 -13.32
N ASP A 123 -7.28 -12.06 -14.38
CA ASP A 123 -8.29 -13.04 -14.82
C ASP A 123 -7.91 -13.76 -16.13
N LEU A 124 -6.83 -13.32 -16.79
CA LEU A 124 -6.38 -13.90 -18.05
C LEU A 124 -5.47 -15.11 -17.82
N LYS A 125 -5.66 -16.15 -18.63
CA LYS A 125 -4.67 -17.20 -18.73
C LYS A 125 -3.63 -16.85 -19.78
N MET A 126 -2.42 -17.35 -19.60
CA MET A 126 -1.33 -17.12 -20.55
C MET A 126 -1.71 -17.62 -21.96
N GLU A 127 -2.45 -18.71 -22.05
CA GLU A 127 -2.88 -19.28 -23.34
C GLU A 127 -3.83 -18.36 -24.11
N ASP A 128 -4.63 -17.57 -23.40
CA ASP A 128 -5.56 -16.59 -24.00
C ASP A 128 -4.81 -15.42 -24.66
N LEU A 129 -3.52 -15.26 -24.33
CA LEU A 129 -2.61 -14.27 -24.90
C LEU A 129 -1.75 -14.83 -26.05
N ILE A 130 -1.73 -16.16 -26.23
CA ILE A 130 -0.86 -16.88 -27.18
C ILE A 130 -1.64 -17.42 -28.40
N THR A 131 -2.92 -17.09 -28.56
CA THR A 131 -3.69 -17.50 -29.74
C THR A 131 -2.97 -17.03 -31.02
N LYS A 132 -2.56 -17.98 -31.89
CA LYS A 132 -1.93 -17.70 -33.19
C LYS A 132 -2.77 -16.65 -33.94
N GLY A 133 -2.30 -15.41 -33.98
CA GLY A 133 -3.09 -14.29 -34.49
C GLY A 133 -2.76 -12.92 -33.89
N THR A 134 -1.92 -12.82 -32.87
CA THR A 134 -1.39 -11.50 -32.43
C THR A 134 -0.41 -10.88 -33.42
N ASP A 135 0.14 -11.68 -34.33
CA ASP A 135 1.16 -11.24 -35.30
C ASP A 135 0.55 -10.60 -36.56
N ASN A 136 -0.77 -10.70 -36.76
CA ASN A 136 -1.51 -10.01 -37.82
C ASN A 136 -2.93 -9.68 -37.32
N LEU A 137 -3.05 -8.64 -36.49
CA LEU A 137 -4.34 -8.17 -35.99
C LEU A 137 -5.04 -7.24 -36.98
N THR A 138 -5.14 -7.66 -38.25
CA THR A 138 -6.01 -7.07 -39.25
C THR A 138 -7.20 -8.00 -39.48
N ASP A 139 -8.35 -7.57 -38.95
CA ASP A 139 -9.69 -7.90 -39.44
C ASP A 139 -10.13 -9.38 -39.44
N SER A 140 -10.46 -9.90 -38.25
CA SER A 140 -11.64 -10.76 -38.04
C SER A 140 -11.66 -11.23 -36.59
N VAL A 141 -12.51 -10.62 -35.76
CA VAL A 141 -12.77 -11.12 -34.41
C VAL A 141 -14.25 -11.01 -34.10
N ASP A 142 -14.86 -12.16 -33.77
CA ASP A 142 -16.22 -12.29 -33.23
C ASP A 142 -16.48 -11.26 -32.12
N ALA A 143 -17.65 -10.61 -32.12
CA ALA A 143 -17.94 -9.39 -31.37
C ALA A 143 -17.68 -9.50 -29.85
N LYS A 144 -17.76 -10.73 -29.29
CA LYS A 144 -17.46 -11.01 -27.87
C LYS A 144 -15.97 -11.16 -27.56
N ALA A 145 -15.19 -11.72 -28.50
CA ALA A 145 -13.74 -11.77 -28.40
C ALA A 145 -13.10 -10.41 -28.76
N GLY A 146 -13.73 -9.64 -29.66
CA GLY A 146 -13.24 -8.34 -30.12
C GLY A 146 -13.24 -7.27 -29.03
N ALA A 147 -14.26 -7.23 -28.17
CA ALA A 147 -14.31 -6.32 -27.04
C ALA A 147 -13.19 -6.59 -26.03
N THR A 148 -13.00 -7.86 -25.64
CA THR A 148 -11.95 -8.30 -24.72
C THR A 148 -10.55 -8.00 -25.28
N LEU A 149 -10.31 -8.31 -26.56
CA LEU A 149 -9.04 -8.05 -27.23
C LEU A 149 -8.73 -6.55 -27.37
N LYS A 150 -9.74 -5.71 -27.62
CA LYS A 150 -9.56 -4.25 -27.67
C LYS A 150 -9.24 -3.67 -26.29
N THR A 151 -9.85 -4.20 -25.23
CA THR A 151 -9.51 -3.83 -23.85
C THR A 151 -8.09 -4.26 -23.49
N ILE A 152 -7.67 -5.47 -23.90
CA ILE A 152 -6.29 -5.94 -23.74
C ILE A 152 -5.32 -4.98 -24.46
N LYS A 153 -5.51 -4.69 -25.76
CA LYS A 153 -4.64 -3.77 -26.53
C LYS A 153 -4.42 -2.43 -25.83
N ASN A 154 -5.48 -1.85 -25.26
CA ASN A 154 -5.35 -0.57 -24.56
C ASN A 154 -4.56 -0.68 -23.25
N GLN A 155 -4.59 -1.84 -22.59
CA GLN A 155 -3.96 -2.10 -21.29
C GLN A 155 -2.60 -2.78 -21.37
N VAL A 156 -2.07 -3.03 -22.57
CA VAL A 156 -0.77 -3.69 -22.76
C VAL A 156 0.18 -2.86 -23.61
N ILE A 157 1.47 -3.16 -23.54
CA ILE A 157 2.47 -2.60 -24.45
C ILE A 157 2.48 -3.49 -25.69
N ASP A 158 2.22 -2.89 -26.86
CA ASP A 158 2.26 -3.61 -28.13
C ASP A 158 3.64 -4.24 -28.32
N GLY A 159 3.66 -5.54 -28.66
CA GLY A 159 4.89 -6.32 -28.75
C GLY A 159 5.50 -6.74 -27.41
N ALA A 160 4.86 -6.50 -26.25
CA ALA A 160 5.39 -6.94 -24.95
C ALA A 160 4.33 -7.51 -24.00
N VAL A 161 3.23 -8.02 -24.54
CA VAL A 161 2.11 -8.58 -23.76
C VAL A 161 2.55 -9.67 -22.79
N TYR A 162 3.36 -10.61 -23.25
CA TYR A 162 3.90 -11.69 -22.41
C TYR A 162 4.76 -11.16 -21.25
N THR A 163 5.61 -10.18 -21.53
CA THR A 163 6.46 -9.53 -20.52
C THR A 163 5.59 -8.82 -19.48
N CYS A 164 4.61 -8.02 -19.91
CA CYS A 164 3.68 -7.34 -19.00
C CYS A 164 2.91 -8.34 -18.12
N TYR A 165 2.37 -9.41 -18.72
CA TYR A 165 1.65 -10.46 -18.01
C TYR A 165 2.54 -11.13 -16.94
N THR A 166 3.74 -11.54 -17.34
CA THR A 166 4.68 -12.26 -16.47
C THR A 166 5.10 -11.39 -15.29
N LEU A 167 5.46 -10.13 -15.58
CA LEU A 167 5.87 -9.17 -14.55
C LEU A 167 4.73 -8.83 -13.60
N TRP A 168 3.50 -8.70 -14.10
CA TRP A 168 2.34 -8.48 -13.25
C TRP A 168 2.11 -9.65 -12.29
N HIS A 169 2.18 -10.89 -12.78
CA HIS A 169 2.04 -12.08 -11.93
C HIS A 169 3.19 -12.23 -10.92
N ILE A 170 4.40 -11.77 -11.24
CA ILE A 170 5.49 -11.72 -10.27
C ILE A 170 5.22 -10.64 -9.20
N ALA A 171 4.66 -9.49 -9.57
CA ALA A 171 4.34 -8.40 -8.66
C ALA A 171 3.26 -8.79 -7.63
N TYR A 172 2.27 -9.58 -8.04
CA TYR A 172 1.11 -9.95 -7.20
C TYR A 172 1.05 -11.43 -6.80
N GLY A 173 2.08 -12.21 -7.16
CA GLY A 173 2.13 -13.65 -6.95
C GLY A 173 2.59 -14.07 -5.54
N ARG A 174 3.28 -15.22 -5.46
CA ARG A 174 3.59 -15.89 -4.18
C ARG A 174 4.47 -15.09 -3.22
N ALA A 175 5.19 -14.08 -3.71
CA ALA A 175 5.99 -13.22 -2.85
C ALA A 175 5.11 -12.44 -1.84
N VAL A 176 3.89 -12.06 -2.21
CA VAL A 176 3.03 -11.19 -1.39
C VAL A 176 2.57 -11.87 -0.08
N PRO A 177 2.05 -13.11 -0.10
CA PRO A 177 1.77 -13.84 1.15
C PRO A 177 2.99 -14.01 2.06
N GLU A 178 4.17 -14.29 1.50
CA GLU A 178 5.40 -14.43 2.27
C GLU A 178 5.84 -13.09 2.90
N MET A 179 5.73 -11.97 2.16
CA MET A 179 5.98 -10.63 2.73
C MET A 179 5.09 -10.37 3.94
N ARG A 180 3.79 -10.66 3.84
CA ARG A 180 2.84 -10.47 4.96
C ARG A 180 3.22 -11.34 6.15
N LYS A 181 3.52 -12.62 5.92
CA LYS A 181 3.99 -13.55 6.96
C LYS A 181 5.28 -13.07 7.63
N ILE A 182 6.21 -12.52 6.87
CA ILE A 182 7.43 -11.93 7.42
C ILE A 182 7.07 -10.76 8.33
N ILE A 183 6.22 -9.83 7.87
CA ILE A 183 5.83 -8.63 8.65
C ILE A 183 5.01 -8.96 9.89
N GLU A 184 4.27 -10.07 9.91
CA GLU A 184 3.66 -10.59 11.15
C GLU A 184 4.72 -10.81 12.25
N ALA A 185 5.91 -11.32 11.91
CA ALA A 185 7.00 -11.50 12.86
C ALA A 185 7.65 -10.17 13.34
N TYR A 186 7.36 -9.06 12.67
CA TYR A 186 7.79 -7.71 13.07
C TYR A 186 6.71 -6.91 13.79
N SER A 187 5.54 -7.51 14.04
CA SER A 187 4.37 -6.85 14.63
C SER A 187 4.59 -6.48 16.10
N ASN A 188 5.35 -5.41 16.34
CA ASN A 188 5.56 -4.78 17.65
C ASN A 188 4.89 -3.39 17.69
N ASP A 189 4.83 -2.80 18.88
CA ASP A 189 4.16 -1.53 19.11
C ASP A 189 4.69 -0.39 18.21
N VAL A 190 6.01 -0.34 17.98
CA VAL A 190 6.63 0.66 17.11
C VAL A 190 6.10 0.56 15.68
N LEU A 191 6.01 -0.67 15.15
CA LEU A 191 5.46 -0.91 13.81
C LEU A 191 3.97 -0.55 13.74
N LEU A 192 3.20 -0.92 14.77
CA LEU A 192 1.76 -0.70 14.82
C LEU A 192 1.42 0.79 14.87
N HIS A 193 2.08 1.58 15.72
CA HIS A 193 1.94 3.05 15.72
C HIS A 193 2.23 3.63 14.34
N ARG A 194 3.38 3.27 13.76
CA ARG A 194 3.77 3.74 12.42
C ARG A 194 2.73 3.40 11.35
N PHE A 195 2.09 2.22 11.44
CA PHE A 195 1.07 1.80 10.49
C PHE A 195 -0.23 2.57 10.66
N LEU A 196 -0.69 2.77 11.90
CA LEU A 196 -1.89 3.54 12.22
C LEU A 196 -1.76 5.02 11.81
N GLU A 197 -0.58 5.60 12.01
CA GLU A 197 -0.26 6.99 11.64
C GLU A 197 0.02 7.18 10.13
N SER A 198 0.22 6.11 9.38
CA SER A 198 0.58 6.19 7.97
C SER A 198 -0.58 6.72 7.11
N LYS A 199 -0.25 7.31 5.95
CA LYS A 199 -1.25 7.63 4.92
C LYS A 199 -1.70 6.40 4.12
N ASN A 200 -1.09 5.24 4.36
CA ASN A 200 -1.41 4.00 3.68
C ASN A 200 -2.58 3.31 4.41
N HIS A 201 -3.78 3.39 3.83
CA HIS A 201 -4.97 2.83 4.45
C HIS A 201 -4.87 1.30 4.66
N HIS A 202 -4.12 0.57 3.82
CA HIS A 202 -3.90 -0.87 4.04
C HIS A 202 -3.13 -1.13 5.34
N TYR A 203 -2.14 -0.30 5.66
CA TYR A 203 -1.41 -0.38 6.93
C TYR A 203 -2.33 -0.07 8.10
N GLN A 204 -3.17 0.96 7.97
CA GLN A 204 -4.13 1.34 9.01
C GLN A 204 -5.12 0.21 9.29
N TYR A 205 -5.71 -0.39 8.26
CA TYR A 205 -6.61 -1.56 8.42
C TYR A 205 -5.91 -2.73 9.10
N TRP A 206 -4.70 -3.07 8.65
CA TRP A 206 -3.95 -4.20 9.20
C TRP A 206 -3.57 -3.98 10.67
N ALA A 207 -3.11 -2.78 11.04
CA ALA A 207 -2.74 -2.49 12.42
C ALA A 207 -3.96 -2.39 13.33
N MET A 208 -5.08 -1.81 12.85
CA MET A 208 -6.34 -1.78 13.62
C MET A 208 -6.84 -3.18 13.96
N ALA A 209 -6.74 -4.14 13.03
CA ALA A 209 -7.12 -5.53 13.29
C ALA A 209 -6.31 -6.21 14.41
N LYS A 210 -5.19 -5.62 14.82
CA LYS A 210 -4.33 -6.13 15.91
C LYS A 210 -4.52 -5.39 17.22
N VAL A 211 -4.85 -4.11 17.16
CA VAL A 211 -4.98 -3.27 18.37
C VAL A 211 -6.43 -3.12 18.83
N VAL A 212 -7.41 -3.54 18.01
CA VAL A 212 -8.82 -3.61 18.35
C VAL A 212 -9.24 -5.08 18.35
N ASN A 213 -9.69 -5.58 19.49
CA ASN A 213 -10.13 -6.98 19.60
C ASN A 213 -11.57 -7.18 19.06
N ALA A 214 -12.02 -8.44 18.99
CA ALA A 214 -13.35 -8.78 18.47
C ALA A 214 -14.53 -8.16 19.24
N ASN A 215 -14.32 -7.71 20.48
CA ASN A 215 -15.32 -7.02 21.29
C ASN A 215 -15.25 -5.48 21.13
N GLY A 216 -14.41 -4.99 20.21
CA GLY A 216 -14.18 -3.57 19.97
C GLY A 216 -13.37 -2.87 21.06
N GLN A 217 -12.66 -3.61 21.92
CA GLN A 217 -11.78 -3.01 22.91
C GLN A 217 -10.45 -2.64 22.25
N VAL A 218 -10.03 -1.39 22.45
CA VAL A 218 -8.74 -0.88 21.97
C VAL A 218 -7.68 -1.11 23.04
N SER A 219 -6.53 -1.64 22.63
CA SER A 219 -5.35 -1.74 23.48
C SER A 219 -4.89 -0.35 23.91
N LYS A 220 -4.74 -0.12 25.22
CA LYS A 220 -4.47 1.20 25.82
C LYS A 220 -3.37 2.03 25.14
N PRO A 221 -2.20 1.46 24.75
CA PRO A 221 -1.16 2.25 24.10
C PRO A 221 -1.61 2.93 22.80
N PHE A 222 -2.63 2.36 22.12
CA PHE A 222 -3.06 2.76 20.79
C PHE A 222 -4.34 3.62 20.77
N GLU A 223 -4.88 4.00 21.93
CA GLU A 223 -6.13 4.78 21.96
C GLU A 223 -6.00 6.11 21.21
N LYS A 224 -4.83 6.76 21.27
CA LYS A 224 -4.56 8.02 20.57
C LYS A 224 -4.43 7.85 19.07
N ASP A 225 -3.84 6.76 18.60
CA ASP A 225 -3.81 6.44 17.18
C ASP A 225 -5.23 6.24 16.63
N ILE A 226 -6.08 5.51 17.38
CA ILE A 226 -7.47 5.27 16.99
C ILE A 226 -8.30 6.56 17.00
N GLU A 227 -8.13 7.43 17.99
CA GLU A 227 -8.70 8.80 17.94
C GLU A 227 -8.27 9.51 16.65
N GLY A 228 -6.96 9.48 16.34
CA GLY A 228 -6.39 10.11 15.15
C GLY A 228 -7.01 9.59 13.85
N ILE A 229 -7.24 8.28 13.75
CA ILE A 229 -7.89 7.66 12.58
C ILE A 229 -9.36 8.08 12.48
N ILE A 230 -10.13 8.04 13.57
CA ILE A 230 -11.55 8.41 13.59
C ILE A 230 -11.74 9.89 13.22
N ALA A 231 -10.84 10.78 13.68
CA ALA A 231 -10.84 12.20 13.34
C ALA A 231 -10.14 12.51 11.99
N GLY A 232 -9.65 11.49 11.29
CA GLY A 232 -8.85 11.63 10.08
C GLY A 232 -9.66 12.08 8.86
N LYS A 233 -8.93 12.50 7.82
CA LYS A 233 -9.53 13.00 6.56
C LYS A 233 -10.07 11.89 5.66
N ASN A 234 -9.56 10.66 5.78
CA ASN A 234 -10.06 9.54 4.98
C ASN A 234 -11.35 9.01 5.64
N GLY A 235 -12.50 9.41 5.09
CA GLY A 235 -13.81 9.06 5.64
C GLY A 235 -14.10 7.55 5.69
N PHE A 236 -13.48 6.74 4.82
CA PHE A 236 -13.68 5.29 4.82
C PHE A 236 -13.01 4.64 6.03
N ILE A 237 -11.72 4.90 6.24
CA ILE A 237 -10.97 4.35 7.38
C ILE A 237 -11.49 4.92 8.71
N ALA A 238 -11.84 6.22 8.75
CA ALA A 238 -12.39 6.87 9.92
C ALA A 238 -13.72 6.23 10.36
N LYS A 239 -14.63 6.02 9.40
CA LYS A 239 -15.90 5.35 9.65
C LYS A 239 -15.71 3.90 10.05
N TYR A 240 -14.79 3.18 9.40
CA TYR A 240 -14.47 1.81 9.78
C TYR A 240 -13.95 1.73 11.21
N ALA A 241 -12.99 2.58 11.58
CA ALA A 241 -12.44 2.62 12.94
C ALA A 241 -13.54 2.89 13.98
N LEU A 242 -14.40 3.88 13.74
CA LEU A 242 -15.55 4.19 14.59
C LEU A 242 -16.49 2.99 14.78
N GLN A 243 -16.70 2.20 13.72
CA GLN A 243 -17.58 1.03 13.77
C GLN A 243 -16.94 -0.16 14.50
N GLN A 244 -15.62 -0.32 14.43
CA GLN A 244 -14.90 -1.39 15.11
C GLN A 244 -14.78 -1.14 16.61
N VAL A 245 -14.68 0.11 17.05
CA VAL A 245 -14.55 0.41 18.48
C VAL A 245 -15.89 0.29 19.24
N GLY A 246 -15.83 -0.38 20.38
CA GLY A 246 -16.97 -0.59 21.27
C GLY A 246 -17.33 0.68 22.04
N SER A 247 -18.54 0.71 22.61
CA SER A 247 -19.05 1.84 23.40
C SER A 247 -18.14 2.24 24.58
N ASP A 248 -17.41 1.26 25.14
CA ASP A 248 -16.47 1.48 26.23
C ASP A 248 -15.33 2.43 25.87
N PHE A 249 -14.92 2.47 24.60
CA PHE A 249 -13.91 3.40 24.11
C PHE A 249 -14.35 4.86 24.29
N PHE A 250 -15.67 5.13 24.25
CA PHE A 250 -16.26 6.47 24.38
C PHE A 250 -16.75 6.78 25.78
N LYS A 251 -16.37 5.99 26.79
CA LYS A 251 -16.70 6.30 28.19
C LYS A 251 -15.93 7.54 28.66
N GLY A 252 -16.61 8.37 29.44
CA GLY A 252 -16.03 9.58 30.04
C GLY A 252 -16.32 10.85 29.25
N ALA A 253 -16.50 11.95 29.98
CA ALA A 253 -16.90 13.24 29.40
C ALA A 253 -15.91 13.75 28.35
N ASP A 254 -14.60 13.62 28.60
CA ASP A 254 -13.56 14.12 27.68
C ASP A 254 -13.62 13.43 26.31
N ARG A 255 -13.80 12.11 26.29
CA ARG A 255 -13.89 11.36 25.04
C ARG A 255 -15.17 11.67 24.27
N GLN A 256 -16.29 11.86 24.97
CA GLN A 256 -17.54 12.23 24.33
C GLN A 256 -17.52 13.66 23.80
N ASN A 257 -16.86 14.59 24.51
CA ASN A 257 -16.60 15.94 24.01
C ASN A 257 -15.72 15.91 22.76
N TRP A 258 -14.65 15.11 22.75
CA TRP A 258 -13.82 14.92 21.57
C TRP A 258 -14.61 14.33 20.38
N LEU A 259 -15.48 13.35 20.63
CA LEU A 259 -16.32 12.75 19.59
C LEU A 259 -17.30 13.79 19.01
N TRP A 260 -17.85 14.65 19.86
CA TRP A 260 -18.68 15.78 19.43
C TRP A 260 -17.91 16.79 18.59
N ASP A 261 -16.71 17.18 19.00
CA ASP A 261 -15.88 18.10 18.23
C ASP A 261 -15.47 17.50 16.87
N THR A 262 -15.32 16.17 16.81
CA THR A 262 -15.08 15.42 15.57
C THR A 262 -16.31 15.45 14.66
N TYR A 263 -17.52 15.29 15.22
CA TYR A 263 -18.79 15.43 14.48
C TYR A 263 -18.91 16.78 13.79
N LEU A 264 -18.53 17.87 14.46
CA LEU A 264 -18.62 19.22 13.90
C LEU A 264 -17.66 19.47 12.71
N LYS A 265 -16.57 18.71 12.61
CA LYS A 265 -15.49 18.94 11.63
C LYS A 265 -15.52 17.99 10.45
N THR A 266 -16.38 16.97 10.49
CA THR A 266 -16.40 15.89 9.50
C THR A 266 -17.55 16.04 8.51
N GLY A 267 -17.47 15.31 7.39
CA GLY A 267 -18.51 15.30 6.36
C GLY A 267 -19.77 14.56 6.81
N TYR A 268 -20.88 14.82 6.12
CA TYR A 268 -22.21 14.29 6.45
C TYR A 268 -22.25 12.78 6.72
N ALA A 269 -21.59 11.97 5.88
CA ALA A 269 -21.58 10.51 6.04
C ALA A 269 -20.98 10.06 7.37
N MET A 270 -19.94 10.75 7.84
CA MET A 270 -19.29 10.47 9.12
C MET A 270 -20.09 11.08 10.28
N GLN A 271 -20.72 12.24 10.10
CA GLN A 271 -21.66 12.81 11.07
C GLN A 271 -22.77 11.82 11.43
N VAL A 272 -23.41 11.22 10.41
CA VAL A 272 -24.44 10.19 10.61
C VAL A 272 -23.87 8.96 11.32
N ALA A 273 -22.65 8.52 10.98
CA ALA A 273 -22.01 7.39 11.64
C ALA A 273 -21.73 7.66 13.13
N ILE A 274 -21.27 8.86 13.47
CA ILE A 274 -21.05 9.30 14.85
C ILE A 274 -22.36 9.34 15.63
N LEU A 275 -23.42 9.92 15.06
CA LEU A 275 -24.74 9.94 15.71
C LEU A 275 -25.25 8.52 15.97
N LYS A 276 -25.11 7.60 15.01
CA LYS A 276 -25.46 6.18 15.21
C LYS A 276 -24.68 5.57 16.36
N LYS A 277 -23.36 5.78 16.43
CA LYS A 277 -22.54 5.33 17.57
C LYS A 277 -23.02 5.92 18.90
N MET A 278 -23.37 7.21 18.92
CA MET A 278 -23.89 7.88 20.12
C MET A 278 -25.22 7.30 20.63
N THR A 279 -26.02 6.64 19.78
CA THR A 279 -27.26 5.95 20.24
C THR A 279 -27.01 4.76 21.16
N GLU A 280 -25.75 4.27 21.21
CA GLU A 280 -25.26 3.16 22.02
C GLU A 280 -24.59 3.64 23.33
N LEU A 281 -24.56 4.95 23.58
CA LEU A 281 -23.81 5.57 24.68
C LEU A 281 -24.73 6.24 25.71
N GLN A 282 -24.33 6.16 26.98
CA GLN A 282 -24.79 7.11 28.00
C GLN A 282 -23.93 8.37 27.91
N LEU A 283 -24.54 9.48 27.51
CA LEU A 283 -23.86 10.75 27.27
C LEU A 283 -23.78 11.61 28.54
N ALA A 284 -22.66 12.30 28.68
CA ALA A 284 -22.47 13.32 29.69
C ALA A 284 -23.36 14.54 29.37
N LYS A 285 -23.90 15.15 30.43
CA LYS A 285 -24.82 16.32 30.33
C LYS A 285 -24.34 17.41 29.34
N PRO A 286 -23.05 17.80 29.28
CA PRO A 286 -22.58 18.80 28.32
C PRO A 286 -22.79 18.39 26.85
N VAL A 287 -22.59 17.13 26.52
CA VAL A 287 -22.76 16.63 25.13
C VAL A 287 -24.24 16.54 24.77
N THR A 288 -25.08 16.12 25.72
CA THR A 288 -26.55 16.11 25.55
C THR A 288 -27.09 17.52 25.28
N ALA A 289 -26.59 18.54 25.98
CA ALA A 289 -26.97 19.94 25.75
C ALA A 289 -26.58 20.41 24.33
N ARG A 290 -25.34 20.14 23.89
CA ARG A 290 -24.86 20.49 22.54
C ARG A 290 -25.64 19.78 21.44
N LEU A 291 -26.00 18.51 21.64
CA LEU A 291 -26.86 17.76 20.72
C LEU A 291 -28.23 18.44 20.57
N LYS A 292 -28.85 18.85 21.68
CA LYS A 292 -30.14 19.56 21.66
C LYS A 292 -30.05 20.88 20.91
N GLU A 293 -28.98 21.66 21.12
CA GLU A 293 -28.73 22.92 20.39
C GLU A 293 -28.57 22.69 18.89
N SER A 294 -27.96 21.56 18.49
CA SER A 294 -27.72 21.25 17.07
C SER A 294 -28.98 20.92 16.26
N LEU A 295 -30.11 20.61 16.91
CA LEU A 295 -31.37 20.29 16.23
C LEU A 295 -31.83 21.39 15.27
N ALA A 296 -31.55 22.66 15.59
CA ALA A 296 -31.95 23.80 14.76
C ALA A 296 -31.34 23.76 13.35
N ASN A 297 -30.20 23.09 13.17
CA ASN A 297 -29.45 23.01 11.92
C ASN A 297 -29.36 21.57 11.37
N ALA A 298 -30.03 20.61 12.01
CA ALA A 298 -29.98 19.20 11.63
C ALA A 298 -30.92 18.92 10.45
N ASN A 299 -30.50 18.06 9.53
CA ASN A 299 -31.42 17.54 8.51
C ASN A 299 -32.36 16.46 9.09
N GLU A 300 -33.23 15.89 8.26
CA GLU A 300 -34.23 14.91 8.71
C GLU A 300 -33.61 13.67 9.40
N GLU A 301 -32.60 13.05 8.80
CA GLU A 301 -31.95 11.86 9.36
C GLU A 301 -31.17 12.19 10.64
N GLN A 302 -30.45 13.33 10.67
CA GLN A 302 -29.77 13.79 11.87
C GLN A 302 -30.77 14.08 12.99
N THR A 303 -31.88 14.76 12.70
CA THR A 303 -32.94 15.06 13.66
C THR A 303 -33.51 13.80 14.28
N LYS A 304 -33.79 12.79 13.44
CA LYS A 304 -34.26 11.48 13.89
C LYS A 304 -33.27 10.80 14.84
N LEU A 305 -31.98 10.78 14.48
CA LEU A 305 -30.94 10.17 15.32
C LEU A 305 -30.74 10.95 16.63
N ILE A 306 -30.66 12.28 16.56
CA ILE A 306 -30.50 13.14 17.75
C ILE A 306 -31.66 12.95 18.72
N ASN A 307 -32.91 12.97 18.24
CA ASN A 307 -34.07 12.71 19.11
C ASN A 307 -34.03 11.31 19.73
N SER A 308 -33.60 10.29 18.97
CA SER A 308 -33.42 8.93 19.50
C SER A 308 -32.37 8.87 20.61
N ILE A 309 -31.28 9.64 20.50
CA ILE A 309 -30.26 9.76 21.54
C ILE A 309 -30.86 10.43 22.77
N LEU A 310 -31.48 11.60 22.62
CA LEU A 310 -31.99 12.43 23.71
C LEU A 310 -33.06 11.73 24.55
N THR A 311 -33.93 10.92 23.95
CA THR A 311 -34.96 10.15 24.68
C THR A 311 -34.38 9.07 25.60
N LYS A 312 -33.14 8.62 25.35
CA LYS A 312 -32.45 7.61 26.18
C LYS A 312 -31.59 8.20 27.30
N GLN A 313 -31.34 9.52 27.29
CA GLN A 313 -30.46 10.18 28.27
C GLN A 313 -31.21 10.53 29.55
#